data_AF-A0A2N8K8E4-F1
#
_entry.id   AF-A0A2N8K8E4-F1
#
_cell.length_a   1.000
_cell.length_b   1.000
_cell.length_c   1.000
_cell.angle_alpha   90.00
_cell.angle_beta   90.00
_cell.angle_gamma   90.00
#
_symmetry.space_group_name_H-M   'P 1'
#
loop_
_entity.id
_entity.type
_entity.pdbx_description
1 polymer ?
#
loop_
_entity_poly.entity_id
_entity_poly.type
_entity_poly.pdbx_seq_one_letter_code
_entity_poly.pdbx_strand_id
1 'polypeptide(L)' 'MTVTKKYVKPAQDGLVVRRPLDGQPLPAEGAWVDWSGYWARRKADGSIVEIEPP' A
#
# COMPACT_ATOMS: atom_id res chain seq x y z
N MET A 1 -1.67 2.07 -21.38
CA MET A 1 -0.84 1.70 -20.21
C MET A 1 -1.75 1.06 -19.19
N THR A 2 -1.60 -0.23 -18.92
CA THR A 2 -2.36 -0.93 -17.88
C THR A 2 -1.76 -0.57 -16.52
N VAL A 3 -2.52 0.12 -15.68
CA VAL A 3 -2.13 0.38 -14.29
C VAL A 3 -2.38 -0.90 -13.50
N THR A 4 -1.30 -1.57 -13.08
CA THR A 4 -1.42 -2.74 -12.20
C THR A 4 -1.93 -2.28 -10.85
N LYS A 5 -3.07 -2.79 -10.38
CA LYS A 5 -3.55 -2.53 -9.01
C LYS A 5 -3.12 -3.66 -8.10
N LYS A 6 -2.75 -3.35 -6.87
CA LYS A 6 -2.45 -4.33 -5.83
C LYS A 6 -3.19 -4.02 -4.54
N TYR A 7 -3.57 -5.06 -3.81
CA TYR A 7 -4.17 -4.91 -2.50
C TYR A 7 -3.04 -4.98 -1.45
N VAL A 8 -2.86 -3.88 -0.71
CA VAL A 8 -1.77 -3.75 0.27
C VAL A 8 -2.29 -3.19 1.57
N LYS A 9 -1.66 -3.59 2.68
CA LYS A 9 -1.88 -3.02 4.01
C LYS A 9 -0.56 -2.61 4.65
N PRO A 10 -0.56 -1.73 5.67
CA PRO A 10 0.62 -1.48 6.49
C PRO A 10 1.15 -2.79 7.07
N ALA A 11 2.47 -2.95 7.09
CA ALA A 11 3.10 -4.16 7.60
C ALA A 11 2.96 -4.34 9.12
N GLN A 12 2.74 -3.24 9.83
CA GLN A 12 2.63 -3.20 11.29
C GLN A 12 1.39 -2.39 11.69
N ASP A 13 0.73 -2.83 12.76
CA ASP A 13 -0.35 -2.07 13.39
C ASP A 13 0.18 -0.75 13.93
N GLY A 14 -0.53 0.34 13.62
CA GLY A 14 -0.12 1.70 13.98
C GLY A 14 0.90 2.35 13.03
N LEU A 15 1.44 1.61 12.04
CA LEU A 15 2.31 2.22 11.02
C LEU A 15 1.48 3.05 10.04
N VAL A 16 1.69 4.36 10.06
CA VAL A 16 0.99 5.29 9.18
C VAL A 16 1.68 5.37 7.82
N VAL A 17 1.24 4.55 6.87
CA VAL A 17 1.67 4.64 5.47
C VAL A 17 0.71 5.57 4.72
N ARG A 18 1.16 6.77 4.33
CA ARG A 18 0.34 7.69 3.53
C ARG A 18 0.30 7.28 2.07
N ARG A 19 -0.87 7.38 1.45
CA ARG A 19 -1.07 7.21 0.02
C ARG A 19 -0.55 8.46 -0.72
N PRO A 20 0.14 8.30 -1.86
CA PRO A 20 0.74 9.43 -2.56
C PRO A 20 -0.28 10.27 -3.34
N LEU A 21 -1.45 9.72 -3.64
CA LEU A 21 -2.48 10.37 -4.48
C LEU A 21 -3.31 11.40 -3.69
N ASP A 22 -3.74 11.05 -2.48
CA ASP A 22 -4.66 11.82 -1.66
C ASP A 22 -4.07 12.21 -0.29
N GLY A 23 -2.85 11.74 0.02
CA GLY A 23 -2.19 11.98 1.30
C GLY A 23 -2.85 11.26 2.49
N GLN A 24 -3.89 10.46 2.24
CA GLN A 24 -4.64 9.77 3.26
C GLN A 24 -3.85 8.56 3.78
N PRO A 25 -3.96 8.23 5.07
CA PRO A 25 -3.36 7.01 5.59
C PRO A 25 -3.96 5.78 4.90
N LEU A 26 -3.12 4.75 4.72
CA LEU A 26 -3.51 3.44 4.25
C LEU A 26 -4.29 2.74 5.38
N PRO A 27 -5.48 2.17 5.11
CA PRO A 27 -6.25 1.45 6.12
C PRO A 27 -5.45 0.26 6.69
N ALA A 28 -5.64 -0.05 7.97
CA ALA A 28 -5.01 -1.21 8.61
C ALA A 28 -5.48 -2.54 7.98
N GLU A 29 -6.72 -2.58 7.51
CA GLU A 29 -7.31 -3.73 6.81
C GLU A 29 -6.71 -3.92 5.40
N GLY A 30 -6.18 -2.85 4.81
CA GLY A 30 -5.65 -2.81 3.46
C GLY A 30 -6.53 -2.04 2.47
N ALA A 31 -5.95 -1.70 1.33
CA ALA A 31 -6.65 -1.04 0.25
C ALA A 31 -6.04 -1.38 -1.12
N TRP A 32 -6.86 -1.22 -2.16
CA TRP A 32 -6.39 -1.23 -3.53
C TRP A 32 -5.58 0.03 -3.82
N VAL A 33 -4.37 -0.18 -4.33
CA VAL A 33 -3.49 0.91 -4.73
C VAL A 33 -3.02 0.70 -6.16
N ASP A 34 -2.88 1.80 -6.89
CA ASP A 34 -2.24 1.80 -8.20
C ASP A 34 -0.74 1.58 -8.00
N TRP A 35 -0.25 0.43 -8.50
CA TRP A 35 1.12 0.00 -8.30
C TRP A 35 2.07 0.96 -9.01
N SER A 36 2.99 1.51 -8.23
CA SER A 36 3.96 2.51 -8.67
C SER A 36 5.28 2.31 -7.93
N GLY A 37 6.33 3.03 -8.35
CA GLY A 37 7.64 2.99 -7.67
C GLY A 37 7.57 3.36 -6.19
N TYR A 38 6.59 4.19 -5.78
CA TYR A 38 6.35 4.52 -4.37
C TYR A 38 5.99 3.27 -3.56
N TRP A 39 5.03 2.48 -4.03
CA TRP A 39 4.59 1.26 -3.34
C TRP A 39 5.64 0.16 -3.40
N ALA A 40 6.34 0.03 -4.52
CA ALA A 40 7.47 -0.91 -4.64
C ALA A 40 8.55 -0.60 -3.59
N ARG A 41 8.90 0.69 -3.40
CA ARG A 41 9.84 1.11 -2.36
C ARG A 41 9.30 0.82 -0.97
N ARG A 42 8.04 1.13 -0.67
CA ARG A 42 7.45 0.83 0.65
C ARG A 42 7.36 -0.65 0.95
N LYS A 43 7.20 -1.50 -0.06
CA LYS A 43 7.26 -2.95 0.09
C LYS A 43 8.70 -3.39 0.41
N ALA A 44 9.69 -2.85 -0.30
CA ALA A 44 11.11 -3.14 -0.06
C ALA A 44 11.58 -2.66 1.33
N ASP A 45 11.11 -1.51 1.79
CA ASP A 45 11.36 -0.96 3.12
C ASP A 45 10.63 -1.74 4.23
N GLY A 46 9.80 -2.73 3.90
CA GLY A 46 8.99 -3.49 4.86
C GLY A 46 7.88 -2.66 5.51
N SER A 47 7.50 -1.52 4.93
CA SER A 47 6.42 -0.66 5.44
C SER A 47 5.02 -1.16 5.05
N ILE A 48 4.90 -1.92 3.97
CA ILE A 48 3.64 -2.51 3.52
C ILE A 48 3.81 -3.99 3.22
N VAL A 49 2.70 -4.72 3.30
CA VAL A 49 2.60 -6.09 2.82
C VAL A 49 1.50 -6.18 1.77
N GLU A 50 1.77 -6.98 0.74
CA GLU A 50 0.77 -7.36 -0.26
C GLU A 50 -0.02 -8.52 0.29
N ILE A 51 -1.34 -8.38 0.30
CA ILE A 51 -2.27 -9.38 0.82
C ILE A 51 -3.35 -9.66 -0.22
N GLU A 52 -3.96 -10.83 -0.13
CA GLU A 52 -5.12 -11.15 -0.95
C GLU A 52 -6.35 -10.46 -0.35
N PRO A 53 -7.17 -9.78 -1.17
CA PRO A 53 -8.42 -9.21 -0.69
C PRO A 53 -9.38 -10.34 -0.27
N PRO A 54 -10.17 -10.15 0.80
CA PRO A 54 -11.22 -11.10 1.18
C PRO A 54 -12.38 -11.17 0.18
#